data_AF-A0A556TZB2-F1
#
_entry.id   AF-A0A556TZB2-F1
#
_cell.length_a   1.000
_cell.length_b   1.000
_cell.length_c   1.000
_cell.angle_alpha   90.00
_cell.angle_beta   90.00
_cell.angle_gamma   90.00
#
_symmetry.space_group_name_H-M   'P 1'
#
loop_
_entity.id
_entity.type
_entity.pdbx_description
1 polymer ?
#
loop_
_entity_poly.entity_id
_entity_poly.type
_entity_poly.pdbx_seq_one_letter_code
_entity_poly.pdbx_strand_id
1 'polypeptide(L)'
;MLDVQVPVLVCADGFRAFLHTHCPVVLERFCPTPWCWGGRVQTLMRVLIKSCPTVTYRSEIIRTSDGGQLSLDWVDNPDSVNYPQSSSRPTVLILPGLTGNSRQTYVLHMVQQAVRHGYRMLLLNYLARKSHDSKMIAGLTLSVSWNSFESSKSLEQPINKLLFNRHLTRNLCCAVNRHRKILEKVIDIDHVLQARTIREFDERFTSVLFGYKSCADYYRDASPGYKLPLMTVPVLCLNAIDDPFSPEHAFPVALVQRSRNVALLVTSHGGHIGFLEGLFPHGKGYMDRVFSQFVRAAFEHREDLKEACGCNSSGDK
;
A
#
# COMPACT_ATOMS: atom_id res chain seq x y z
N MET A 1 -17.33 0.18 25.26
CA MET A 1 -18.21 0.13 24.08
C MET A 1 -17.26 0.23 22.89
N LEU A 2 -17.23 -0.76 22.00
CA LEU A 2 -16.34 -0.72 20.83
C LEU A 2 -16.75 0.51 20.00
N ASP A 3 -15.79 1.35 19.63
CA ASP A 3 -16.03 2.60 18.90
C ASP A 3 -16.30 2.27 17.43
N VAL A 4 -17.53 1.82 17.18
CA VAL A 4 -18.02 1.40 15.87
C VAL A 4 -18.46 2.64 15.10
N GLN A 5 -17.55 3.19 14.30
CA GLN A 5 -17.81 4.38 13.51
C GLN A 5 -17.85 4.07 12.01
N VAL A 6 -18.67 4.84 11.29
CA VAL A 6 -18.61 4.87 9.83
C VAL A 6 -17.30 5.56 9.45
N PRO A 7 -16.51 4.99 8.53
CA PRO A 7 -15.27 5.60 8.07
C PRO A 7 -15.51 7.00 7.50
N VAL A 8 -14.56 7.90 7.73
CA VAL A 8 -14.61 9.27 7.20
C VAL A 8 -14.02 9.27 5.79
N LEU A 9 -14.83 9.65 4.81
CA LEU A 9 -14.39 9.80 3.43
C LEU A 9 -14.09 11.28 3.11
N VAL A 10 -12.81 11.56 2.84
CA VAL A 10 -12.27 12.87 2.42
C VAL A 10 -11.95 12.80 0.94
N CYS A 11 -12.68 13.56 0.11
CA CYS A 11 -12.49 13.67 -1.33
C CYS A 11 -13.39 14.76 -1.91
N ALA A 12 -13.14 15.12 -3.17
CA ALA A 12 -14.02 15.95 -3.98
C ALA A 12 -15.39 15.26 -4.25
N ASP A 13 -16.42 16.06 -4.50
CA ASP A 13 -17.81 15.58 -4.59
C ASP A 13 -18.05 14.57 -5.72
N GLY A 14 -17.40 14.75 -6.88
CA GLY A 14 -17.50 13.80 -7.99
C GLY A 14 -16.99 12.41 -7.61
N PHE A 15 -15.77 12.34 -7.06
CA PHE A 15 -15.19 11.06 -6.62
C PHE A 15 -15.97 10.46 -5.44
N ARG A 16 -16.53 11.29 -4.54
CA ARG A 16 -17.42 10.85 -3.47
C ARG A 16 -18.66 10.14 -4.03
N ALA A 17 -19.33 10.74 -5.01
CA ALA A 17 -20.53 10.19 -5.62
C ALA A 17 -20.23 8.83 -6.30
N PHE A 18 -19.12 8.73 -7.03
CA PHE A 18 -18.66 7.47 -7.62
C PHE A 18 -18.46 6.38 -6.55
N LEU A 19 -17.73 6.69 -5.47
CA LEU A 19 -17.46 5.73 -4.40
C LEU A 19 -18.73 5.31 -3.66
N HIS A 20 -19.67 6.21 -3.41
CA HIS A 20 -20.93 5.86 -2.76
C HIS A 20 -21.78 4.90 -3.63
N THR A 21 -21.79 5.11 -4.95
CA THR A 21 -22.57 4.29 -5.88
C THR A 21 -21.95 2.92 -6.11
N HIS A 22 -20.64 2.85 -6.35
CA HIS A 22 -19.97 1.63 -6.81
C HIS A 22 -19.16 0.92 -5.71
N CYS A 23 -18.93 1.56 -4.57
CA CYS A 23 -18.15 1.02 -3.45
C CYS A 23 -18.86 1.22 -2.11
N PRO A 24 -20.03 0.57 -1.88
CA PRO A 24 -20.83 0.77 -0.65
C PRO A 24 -20.04 0.55 0.65
N VAL A 25 -18.94 -0.22 0.64
CA VAL A 25 -18.05 -0.43 1.79
C VAL A 25 -17.56 0.86 2.44
N VAL A 26 -17.45 1.97 1.69
CA VAL A 26 -17.04 3.27 2.24
C VAL A 26 -18.07 3.87 3.20
N LEU A 27 -19.33 3.42 3.12
CA LEU A 27 -20.44 3.82 3.99
C LEU A 27 -20.71 2.79 5.10
N GLU A 28 -20.10 1.61 5.01
CA GLU A 28 -20.32 0.54 5.97
C GLU A 28 -19.48 0.75 7.23
N ARG A 29 -20.07 0.43 8.38
CA ARG A 29 -19.38 0.52 9.67
C ARG A 29 -18.27 -0.53 9.74
N PHE A 30 -17.06 -0.09 10.10
CA PHE A 30 -15.97 -0.98 10.42
C PHE A 30 -16.04 -1.40 11.89
N CYS A 31 -16.20 -2.70 12.14
CA CYS A 31 -16.25 -3.27 13.48
C CYS A 31 -14.97 -4.06 13.77
N PRO A 32 -13.98 -3.48 14.48
CA PRO A 32 -12.75 -4.19 14.79
C PRO A 32 -13.03 -5.43 15.65
N THR A 33 -12.26 -6.50 15.44
CA THR A 33 -12.34 -7.72 16.26
C THR A 33 -12.26 -7.37 17.75
N PRO A 34 -13.27 -7.71 18.59
CA PRO A 34 -13.41 -7.17 19.95
C PRO A 34 -12.21 -7.40 20.87
N TRP A 35 -11.53 -8.54 20.74
CA TRP A 35 -10.36 -8.90 21.54
C TRP A 35 -9.03 -8.40 20.95
N CYS A 36 -9.06 -7.83 19.73
CA CYS A 36 -7.92 -7.28 19.01
C CYS A 36 -7.98 -5.75 19.00
N TRP A 37 -8.15 -5.16 20.19
CA TRP A 37 -8.36 -3.72 20.34
C TRP A 37 -7.05 -2.92 20.24
N GLY A 38 -7.08 -1.87 19.41
CA GLY A 38 -5.97 -0.94 19.20
C GLY A 38 -5.02 -1.30 18.04
N GLY A 39 -4.57 -0.29 17.32
CA GLY A 39 -3.85 -0.46 16.05
C GLY A 39 -2.54 -1.23 16.14
N ARG A 40 -1.82 -1.16 17.27
CA ARG A 40 -0.62 -1.98 17.50
C ARG A 40 -0.95 -3.47 17.55
N VAL A 41 -1.99 -3.83 18.30
CA VAL A 41 -2.44 -5.22 18.46
C VAL A 41 -2.97 -5.74 17.13
N GLN A 42 -3.80 -4.96 16.41
CA GLN A 42 -4.25 -5.31 15.07
C GLN A 42 -3.11 -5.56 14.08
N THR A 43 -2.09 -4.70 14.09
CA THR A 43 -0.91 -4.84 13.23
C THR A 43 -0.14 -6.12 13.53
N LEU A 44 0.10 -6.43 14.81
CA LEU A 44 0.81 -7.64 15.22
C LEU A 44 -0.03 -8.90 14.99
N MET A 45 -1.30 -8.88 15.35
CA MET A 45 -2.20 -10.03 15.23
C MET A 45 -2.39 -10.45 13.77
N ARG A 46 -2.40 -9.53 12.81
CA ARG A 46 -2.45 -9.92 11.39
C ARG A 46 -1.26 -10.77 10.96
N VAL A 47 -0.09 -10.55 11.55
CA VAL A 47 1.12 -11.35 11.28
C VAL A 47 1.03 -12.74 11.93
N LEU A 48 0.34 -12.84 13.08
CA LEU A 48 0.20 -14.07 13.86
C LEU A 48 -0.97 -14.95 13.39
N ILE A 49 -2.11 -14.34 13.06
CA ILE A 49 -3.31 -15.00 12.51
C ILE A 49 -3.06 -15.22 11.03
N LYS A 50 -2.27 -16.25 10.74
CA LYS A 50 -1.94 -16.65 9.37
C LYS A 50 -3.09 -17.44 8.76
N SER A 51 -3.94 -16.75 8.00
CA SER A 51 -4.60 -17.39 6.86
C SER A 51 -3.63 -17.33 5.68
N CYS A 52 -2.95 -18.44 5.37
CA CYS A 52 -2.09 -18.54 4.19
C CYS A 52 -2.87 -19.27 3.07
N PRO A 53 -3.67 -18.57 2.26
CA PRO A 53 -4.28 -19.21 1.11
C PRO A 53 -3.18 -19.65 0.14
N THR A 54 -3.28 -20.87 -0.38
CA THR A 54 -2.33 -21.38 -1.36
C THR A 54 -2.53 -20.64 -2.68
N VAL A 55 -1.52 -19.91 -3.12
CA VAL A 55 -1.50 -19.22 -4.41
C VAL A 55 -0.28 -19.69 -5.19
N THR A 56 -0.50 -20.15 -6.41
CA THR A 56 0.57 -20.53 -7.34
C THR A 56 0.95 -19.33 -8.19
N TYR A 57 2.22 -18.92 -8.12
CA TYR A 57 2.75 -17.81 -8.88
C TYR A 57 3.63 -18.31 -10.04
N ARG A 58 3.60 -17.61 -11.16
CA ARG A 58 4.60 -17.71 -12.22
C ARG A 58 5.59 -16.55 -12.06
N SER A 59 6.84 -16.85 -11.71
CA SER A 59 7.88 -15.82 -11.54
C SER A 59 8.59 -15.51 -12.86
N GLU A 60 8.83 -14.23 -13.11
CA GLU A 60 9.58 -13.70 -14.25
C GLU A 60 10.63 -12.69 -13.75
N ILE A 61 11.85 -12.76 -14.27
CA ILE A 61 12.93 -11.85 -13.85
C ILE A 61 13.28 -10.92 -15.00
N ILE A 62 13.07 -9.62 -14.80
CA ILE A 62 13.49 -8.57 -15.73
C ILE A 62 14.85 -8.06 -15.29
N ARG A 63 15.85 -8.15 -16.18
CA ARG A 63 17.16 -7.52 -15.97
C ARG A 63 17.10 -6.06 -16.40
N THR A 64 17.50 -5.16 -15.51
CA THR A 64 17.56 -3.73 -15.78
C THR A 64 18.90 -3.35 -16.42
N SER A 65 18.94 -2.21 -17.12
CA SER A 65 20.13 -1.74 -17.86
C SER A 65 21.33 -1.44 -16.97
N ASP A 66 21.10 -1.20 -15.67
CA ASP A 66 22.11 -1.00 -14.64
C ASP A 66 22.61 -2.33 -14.01
N GLY A 67 22.18 -3.48 -14.54
CA GLY A 67 22.55 -4.80 -14.03
C GLY A 67 21.71 -5.28 -12.84
N GLY A 68 20.71 -4.50 -12.41
CA GLY A 68 19.71 -4.92 -11.44
C GLY A 68 18.77 -6.01 -11.97
N GLN A 69 17.99 -6.60 -11.06
CA GLN A 69 16.98 -7.61 -11.38
C GLN A 69 15.66 -7.26 -10.67
N LEU A 70 14.58 -7.20 -11.45
CA LEU A 70 13.21 -7.07 -10.95
C LEU A 70 12.53 -8.44 -11.06
N SER A 71 12.07 -8.98 -9.94
CA SER A 71 11.24 -10.19 -9.93
C SER A 71 9.78 -9.80 -10.01
N LEU A 72 9.07 -10.39 -10.96
CA LEU A 72 7.64 -10.25 -11.20
C LEU A 72 6.96 -11.58 -10.87
N ASP A 73 6.01 -11.56 -9.93
CA ASP A 73 5.20 -12.75 -9.65
C ASP A 73 3.80 -12.56 -10.26
N TRP A 74 3.45 -13.45 -11.19
CA TRP A 74 2.20 -13.41 -11.93
C TRP A 74 1.18 -14.42 -11.40
N VAL A 75 -0.09 -14.03 -11.41
CA VAL A 75 -1.23 -14.96 -11.36
C VAL A 75 -2.10 -14.69 -12.58
N ASP A 76 -1.98 -15.58 -13.57
CA ASP A 76 -2.54 -15.35 -14.92
C ASP A 76 -4.06 -15.64 -15.01
N ASN A 77 -4.57 -16.48 -14.11
CA ASN A 77 -5.99 -16.87 -14.02
C ASN A 77 -6.58 -17.31 -15.38
N PRO A 78 -6.03 -18.36 -16.02
CA PRO A 78 -6.41 -18.75 -17.39
C PRO A 78 -7.86 -19.24 -17.50
N ASP A 79 -8.39 -19.86 -16.45
CA ASP A 79 -9.72 -20.48 -16.43
C ASP A 79 -10.84 -19.49 -16.00
N SER A 80 -10.58 -18.19 -16.11
CA SER A 80 -11.58 -17.18 -15.76
C SER A 80 -12.80 -17.23 -16.68
N VAL A 81 -13.96 -17.57 -16.11
CA VAL A 81 -15.25 -17.55 -16.82
C VAL A 81 -15.64 -16.13 -17.25
N ASN A 82 -15.34 -15.13 -16.41
CA ASN A 82 -15.67 -13.73 -16.68
C ASN A 82 -14.76 -13.11 -17.76
N TYR A 83 -13.50 -13.57 -17.87
CA TYR A 83 -12.51 -13.06 -18.82
C TYR A 83 -11.81 -14.22 -19.53
N PRO A 84 -12.49 -14.90 -20.48
CA PRO A 84 -11.94 -16.08 -21.15
C PRO A 84 -10.75 -15.72 -22.05
N GLN A 85 -10.72 -14.50 -22.60
CA GLN A 85 -9.62 -14.03 -23.44
C GLN A 85 -8.53 -13.36 -22.60
N SER A 86 -7.27 -13.73 -22.85
CA SER A 86 -6.10 -13.20 -22.17
C SER A 86 -5.87 -11.69 -22.42
N SER A 87 -6.29 -11.18 -23.59
CA SER A 87 -6.07 -9.81 -24.04
C SER A 87 -7.00 -8.79 -23.38
N SER A 88 -8.23 -9.19 -23.02
CA SER A 88 -9.21 -8.33 -22.35
C SER A 88 -9.16 -8.43 -20.82
N ARG A 89 -8.32 -9.33 -20.28
CA ARG A 89 -8.27 -9.61 -18.84
C ARG A 89 -7.70 -8.42 -18.06
N PRO A 90 -8.46 -7.86 -17.09
CA PRO A 90 -7.96 -6.83 -16.21
C PRO A 90 -6.68 -7.26 -15.48
N THR A 91 -5.68 -6.38 -15.41
CA THR A 91 -4.43 -6.64 -14.70
C THR A 91 -4.29 -5.68 -13.52
N VAL A 92 -4.11 -6.22 -12.32
CA VAL A 92 -3.87 -5.43 -11.11
C VAL A 92 -2.41 -5.58 -10.70
N LEU A 93 -1.78 -4.44 -10.43
CA LEU A 93 -0.41 -4.37 -9.92
C LEU A 93 -0.44 -4.18 -8.40
N ILE A 94 0.15 -5.11 -7.64
CA ILE A 94 0.35 -4.95 -6.20
C ILE A 94 1.81 -4.62 -5.94
N LEU A 95 2.04 -3.68 -5.02
CA LEU A 95 3.36 -3.30 -4.53
C LEU A 95 3.38 -3.57 -3.03
N PRO A 96 4.18 -4.52 -2.54
CA PRO A 96 4.25 -4.79 -1.11
C PRO A 96 5.01 -3.66 -0.39
N GLY A 97 4.69 -3.46 0.88
CA GLY A 97 5.35 -2.47 1.74
C GLY A 97 6.79 -2.85 2.12
N LEU A 98 7.42 -2.03 2.97
CA LEU A 98 8.80 -2.20 3.44
C LEU A 98 9.05 -3.62 3.96
N THR A 99 10.06 -4.32 3.42
CA THR A 99 10.41 -5.74 3.72
C THR A 99 9.36 -6.81 3.30
N GLY A 100 8.32 -6.43 2.57
CA GLY A 100 7.29 -7.34 2.05
C GLY A 100 7.70 -8.13 0.80
N ASN A 101 6.93 -9.18 0.48
CA ASN A 101 7.06 -10.00 -0.74
C ASN A 101 5.71 -10.70 -1.06
N SER A 102 5.66 -11.51 -2.13
CA SER A 102 4.47 -12.23 -2.62
C SER A 102 3.82 -13.19 -1.62
N ARG A 103 4.54 -13.58 -0.56
CA ARG A 103 4.07 -14.51 0.47
C ARG A 103 3.50 -13.81 1.70
N GLN A 104 3.44 -12.48 1.72
CA GLN A 104 2.85 -11.76 2.84
C GLN A 104 1.34 -11.96 2.89
N THR A 105 0.79 -12.18 4.09
CA THR A 105 -0.64 -12.52 4.29
C THR A 105 -1.59 -11.51 3.66
N TYR A 106 -1.32 -10.21 3.77
CA TYR A 106 -2.17 -9.18 3.16
C TYR A 106 -2.13 -9.24 1.62
N VAL A 107 -0.96 -9.53 1.02
CA VAL A 107 -0.80 -9.70 -0.43
C VAL A 107 -1.57 -10.94 -0.89
N LEU A 108 -1.39 -12.07 -0.19
CA LEU A 108 -2.06 -13.32 -0.51
C LEU A 108 -3.59 -13.19 -0.49
N HIS A 109 -4.14 -12.46 0.48
CA HIS A 109 -5.58 -12.20 0.56
C HIS A 109 -6.08 -11.31 -0.60
N MET A 110 -5.35 -10.27 -0.99
CA MET A 110 -5.69 -9.44 -2.16
C MET A 110 -5.64 -10.24 -3.45
N VAL A 111 -4.60 -11.06 -3.63
CA VAL A 111 -4.46 -11.94 -4.80
C VAL A 111 -5.62 -12.93 -4.85
N GLN A 112 -6.02 -13.52 -3.73
CA GLN A 112 -7.18 -14.41 -3.68
C GLN A 112 -8.48 -13.71 -4.07
N GLN A 113 -8.70 -12.44 -3.66
CA GLN A 113 -9.88 -11.68 -4.10
C GLN A 113 -9.85 -11.41 -5.60
N ALA A 114 -8.70 -11.02 -6.14
CA ALA A 114 -8.58 -10.75 -7.57
C ALA A 114 -8.78 -11.99 -8.44
N VAL A 115 -8.24 -13.14 -8.00
CA VAL A 115 -8.47 -14.44 -8.67
C VAL A 115 -9.96 -14.79 -8.69
N ARG A 116 -10.68 -14.58 -7.58
CA ARG A 116 -12.13 -14.81 -7.51
C ARG A 116 -12.93 -13.96 -8.49
N HIS A 117 -12.44 -12.77 -8.84
CA HIS A 117 -13.07 -11.89 -9.82
C HIS A 117 -12.63 -12.15 -11.26
N GLY A 118 -11.67 -13.06 -11.48
CA GLY A 118 -11.20 -13.38 -12.82
C GLY A 118 -10.01 -12.54 -13.30
N TYR A 119 -9.41 -11.72 -12.44
CA TYR A 119 -8.36 -10.78 -12.85
C TYR A 119 -6.99 -11.45 -12.93
N ARG A 120 -6.10 -10.85 -13.73
CA ARG A 120 -4.66 -11.11 -13.72
C ARG A 120 -4.00 -10.25 -12.65
N MET A 121 -3.03 -10.82 -11.95
CA MET A 121 -2.22 -10.11 -10.96
C MET A 121 -0.77 -10.05 -11.38
N LEU A 122 -0.14 -8.91 -11.13
CA LEU A 122 1.29 -8.70 -11.17
C LEU A 122 1.74 -8.15 -9.82
N LEU A 123 2.70 -8.79 -9.17
CA LEU A 123 3.39 -8.21 -8.02
C LEU A 123 4.72 -7.60 -8.47
N LEU A 124 4.92 -6.32 -8.18
CA LEU A 124 6.15 -5.59 -8.51
C LEU A 124 6.70 -4.91 -7.26
N ASN A 125 8.02 -4.88 -7.09
CA ASN A 125 8.69 -4.11 -6.05
C ASN A 125 9.19 -2.77 -6.61
N TYR A 126 8.29 -1.91 -7.11
CA TYR A 126 8.65 -0.57 -7.58
C TYR A 126 7.40 0.24 -7.92
N LEU A 127 7.32 1.50 -7.47
CA LEU A 127 6.77 2.63 -8.23
C LEU A 127 6.85 3.93 -7.43
N ALA A 128 7.25 5.01 -8.10
CA ALA A 128 6.86 6.38 -7.75
C ALA A 128 7.10 7.45 -8.85
N ARG A 129 7.64 7.14 -10.04
CA ARG A 129 8.19 8.18 -10.94
C ARG A 129 7.48 8.44 -12.29
N LYS A 130 6.45 7.68 -12.66
CA LYS A 130 5.72 7.89 -13.93
C LYS A 130 4.24 8.15 -13.65
N SER A 131 3.78 9.40 -13.67
CA SER A 131 2.34 9.72 -13.52
C SER A 131 1.62 9.73 -14.88
N HIS A 132 1.99 10.62 -15.80
CA HIS A 132 1.32 10.77 -17.11
C HIS A 132 1.61 9.63 -18.11
N ASP A 133 2.78 9.01 -18.03
CA ASP A 133 3.17 7.86 -18.87
C ASP A 133 2.64 6.52 -18.33
N SER A 134 1.98 6.53 -17.17
CA SER A 134 1.45 5.29 -16.61
C SER A 134 0.19 4.90 -17.38
N LYS A 135 0.17 3.69 -17.95
CA LYS A 135 -1.05 3.08 -18.52
C LYS A 135 -2.04 2.63 -17.42
N MET A 136 -1.94 3.19 -16.22
CA MET A 136 -2.75 2.83 -15.06
C MET A 136 -4.10 3.56 -15.09
N ILE A 137 -5.18 2.83 -14.79
CA ILE A 137 -6.53 3.38 -14.78
C ILE A 137 -6.94 3.92 -13.41
N ALA A 138 -6.40 3.35 -12.34
CA ALA A 138 -6.67 3.71 -10.95
C ALA A 138 -5.57 3.14 -10.04
N GLY A 139 -5.46 3.67 -8.82
CA GLY A 139 -4.59 3.17 -7.75
C GLY A 139 -5.36 2.95 -6.45
N LEU A 140 -4.95 1.94 -5.67
CA LEU A 140 -5.41 1.74 -4.31
C LEU A 140 -4.20 1.63 -3.40
N THR A 141 -4.21 2.39 -2.32
CA THR A 141 -3.14 2.37 -1.32
C THR A 141 -3.72 2.12 0.06
N LEU A 142 -2.95 1.42 0.89
CA LEU A 142 -3.41 0.93 2.19
C LEU A 142 -2.34 1.32 3.22
N SER A 143 -2.78 2.01 4.26
CA SER A 143 -1.95 2.54 5.35
C SER A 143 -0.74 3.33 4.86
N VAL A 144 -1.00 4.29 3.97
CA VAL A 144 0.05 5.14 3.42
C VAL A 144 0.68 5.99 4.50
N SER A 145 2.00 5.91 4.63
CA SER A 145 2.81 6.87 5.38
C SER A 145 2.89 8.20 4.62
N TRP A 146 1.95 9.11 4.87
CA TRP A 146 1.84 10.38 4.15
C TRP A 146 3.04 11.33 4.33
N ASN A 147 3.70 11.25 5.48
CA ASN A 147 4.89 12.02 5.81
C ASN A 147 5.93 11.12 6.48
N SER A 148 7.04 10.85 5.78
CA SER A 148 8.09 9.95 6.24
C SER A 148 8.78 10.42 7.52
N PHE A 149 8.84 11.74 7.78
CA PHE A 149 9.39 12.27 9.03
C PHE A 149 8.50 11.94 10.22
N GLU A 150 7.20 12.19 10.10
CA GLU A 150 6.24 11.92 11.17
C GLU A 150 6.08 10.42 11.42
N SER A 151 6.08 9.60 10.35
CA SER A 151 6.13 8.15 10.44
C SER A 151 7.36 7.66 11.20
N SER A 152 8.54 8.19 10.86
CA SER A 152 9.80 7.83 11.52
C SER A 152 9.77 8.22 13.00
N LYS A 153 9.30 9.44 13.32
CA LYS A 153 9.12 9.93 14.70
C LYS A 153 8.15 9.06 15.50
N SER A 154 7.01 8.68 14.91
CA SER A 154 6.04 7.78 15.55
C SER A 154 6.66 6.42 15.86
N LEU A 155 7.42 5.85 14.90
CA LEU A 155 8.08 4.56 15.07
C LEU A 155 9.24 4.60 16.08
N GLU A 156 9.83 5.75 16.35
CA GLU A 156 10.88 5.91 17.35
C GLU A 156 10.35 6.11 18.78
N GLN A 157 9.03 6.28 18.97
CA GLN A 157 8.41 6.28 20.30
C GLN A 157 8.70 4.97 21.05
N PRO A 158 8.85 4.95 22.39
CA PRO A 158 9.38 3.80 23.12
C PRO A 158 8.69 2.45 22.82
N ILE A 159 7.34 2.44 22.81
CA ILE A 159 6.55 1.23 22.55
C ILE A 159 6.69 0.79 21.09
N ASN A 160 6.55 1.72 20.13
CA ASN A 160 6.66 1.41 18.70
C ASN A 160 8.09 0.99 18.33
N LYS A 161 9.08 1.58 18.99
CA LYS A 161 10.49 1.27 18.81
C LYS A 161 10.80 -0.17 19.21
N LEU A 162 10.24 -0.61 20.34
CA LEU A 162 10.35 -1.97 20.84
C LEU A 162 9.60 -2.98 19.96
N LEU A 163 8.34 -2.69 19.63
CA LEU A 163 7.46 -3.64 18.93
C LEU A 163 7.76 -3.77 17.44
N PHE A 164 8.11 -2.66 16.77
CA PHE A 164 8.20 -2.60 15.31
C PHE A 164 9.59 -2.18 14.83
N ASN A 165 10.05 -0.99 15.23
CA ASN A 165 11.21 -0.34 14.61
C ASN A 165 12.48 -1.20 14.71
N ARG A 166 12.79 -1.73 15.91
CA ARG A 166 13.99 -2.56 16.12
C ARG A 166 13.94 -3.85 15.31
N HIS A 167 12.78 -4.50 15.22
CA HIS A 167 12.60 -5.73 14.45
C HIS A 167 12.75 -5.47 12.95
N LEU A 168 12.09 -4.44 12.43
CA LEU A 168 12.18 -4.04 11.03
C LEU A 168 13.59 -3.61 10.64
N THR A 169 14.26 -2.80 11.48
CA THR A 169 15.65 -2.39 11.27
C THR A 169 16.57 -3.61 11.20
N ARG A 170 16.41 -4.58 12.12
CA ARG A 170 17.19 -5.81 12.07
C ARG A 170 16.95 -6.58 10.77
N ASN A 171 15.71 -6.69 10.31
CA ASN A 171 15.37 -7.36 9.05
C ASN A 171 16.00 -6.64 7.84
N LEU A 172 16.00 -5.31 7.82
CA LEU A 172 16.67 -4.50 6.80
C LEU A 172 18.18 -4.73 6.80
N CYS A 173 18.83 -4.66 7.97
CA CYS A 173 20.26 -4.97 8.11
C CYS A 173 20.58 -6.40 7.67
N CYS A 174 19.75 -7.39 8.03
CA CYS A 174 19.92 -8.77 7.58
C CYS A 174 19.77 -8.91 6.06
N ALA A 175 18.84 -8.17 5.44
CA ALA A 175 18.66 -8.15 3.99
C ALA A 175 19.90 -7.58 3.30
N VAL A 176 20.41 -6.42 3.76
CA VAL A 176 21.64 -5.83 3.23
C VAL A 176 22.83 -6.78 3.39
N ASN A 177 23.01 -7.40 4.56
CA ASN A 177 24.11 -8.32 4.81
C ASN A 177 24.07 -9.56 3.88
N ARG A 178 22.87 -10.05 3.55
CA ARG A 178 22.70 -11.17 2.60
C ARG A 178 23.27 -10.84 1.22
N HIS A 179 23.25 -9.57 0.83
CA HIS A 179 23.76 -9.08 -0.44
C HIS A 179 25.11 -8.35 -0.30
N ARG A 180 25.84 -8.54 0.81
CA ARG A 180 27.11 -7.85 1.12
C ARG A 180 28.09 -7.85 -0.06
N LYS A 181 28.35 -9.01 -0.67
CA LYS A 181 29.33 -9.16 -1.78
C LYS A 181 29.11 -8.20 -2.96
N ILE A 182 27.88 -7.77 -3.17
CA ILE A 182 27.52 -6.85 -4.25
C ILE A 182 27.55 -5.42 -3.73
N LEU A 183 26.95 -5.18 -2.55
CA LEU A 183 26.73 -3.84 -2.02
C LEU A 183 27.98 -3.21 -1.38
N GLU A 184 28.92 -4.01 -0.86
CA GLU A 184 30.16 -3.52 -0.24
C GLU A 184 31.05 -2.72 -1.19
N LYS A 185 30.84 -2.86 -2.50
CA LYS A 185 31.52 -2.08 -3.54
C LYS A 185 31.05 -0.63 -3.62
N VAL A 186 29.85 -0.35 -3.11
CA VAL A 186 29.16 0.94 -3.25
C VAL A 186 28.95 1.60 -1.89
N ILE A 187 28.83 0.81 -0.81
CA ILE A 187 28.50 1.32 0.52
C ILE A 187 29.25 0.58 1.63
N ASP A 188 29.55 1.30 2.72
CA ASP A 188 30.11 0.71 3.93
C ASP A 188 29.04 -0.12 4.66
N ILE A 189 29.05 -1.42 4.42
CA ILE A 189 28.09 -2.35 5.01
C ILE A 189 28.28 -2.44 6.53
N ASP A 190 29.50 -2.39 7.04
CA ASP A 190 29.76 -2.51 8.48
C ASP A 190 29.20 -1.32 9.26
N HIS A 191 29.24 -0.13 8.67
CA HIS A 191 28.56 1.05 9.22
C HIS A 191 27.02 0.92 9.19
N VAL A 192 26.46 0.39 8.11
CA VAL A 192 25.01 0.15 7.95
C VAL A 192 24.49 -0.85 8.98
N LEU A 193 25.20 -1.95 9.22
CA LEU A 193 24.77 -3.01 10.15
C LEU A 193 24.71 -2.55 11.61
N GLN A 194 25.32 -1.41 11.94
CA GLN A 194 25.23 -0.80 13.26
C GLN A 194 23.89 -0.08 13.51
N ALA A 195 23.06 0.14 12.48
CA ALA A 195 21.77 0.81 12.63
C ALA A 195 20.86 0.11 13.64
N ARG A 196 20.17 0.92 14.46
CA ARG A 196 19.23 0.51 15.51
C ARG A 196 17.81 1.03 15.28
N THR A 197 17.66 2.02 14.40
CA THR A 197 16.36 2.50 13.94
C THR A 197 16.29 2.51 12.41
N ILE A 198 15.06 2.52 11.87
CA ILE A 198 14.82 2.64 10.44
C ILE A 198 15.44 3.94 9.91
N ARG A 199 15.37 5.03 10.70
CA ARG A 199 16.00 6.31 10.34
C ARG A 199 17.51 6.22 10.21
N GLU A 200 18.18 5.56 11.17
CA GLU A 200 19.62 5.32 11.09
C GLU A 200 19.97 4.42 9.89
N PHE A 201 19.14 3.41 9.60
CA PHE A 201 19.31 2.59 8.41
C PHE A 201 19.15 3.42 7.12
N ASP A 202 18.12 4.25 7.04
CA ASP A 202 17.89 5.11 5.87
C ASP A 202 19.00 6.15 5.69
N GLU A 203 19.51 6.70 6.78
CA GLU A 203 20.63 7.64 6.74
C GLU A 203 21.91 6.95 6.24
N ARG A 204 22.22 5.76 6.72
CA ARG A 204 23.49 5.07 6.42
C ARG A 204 23.45 4.26 5.13
N PHE A 205 22.27 3.78 4.73
CA PHE A 205 22.08 2.91 3.58
C PHE A 205 21.28 3.58 2.48
N THR A 206 19.99 3.85 2.72
CA THR A 206 19.06 4.27 1.67
C THR A 206 19.47 5.59 1.04
N SER A 207 19.75 6.61 1.84
CA SER A 207 20.07 7.95 1.36
C SER A 207 21.39 7.96 0.57
N VAL A 208 22.41 7.22 1.06
CA VAL A 208 23.72 7.10 0.42
C VAL A 208 23.62 6.32 -0.89
N LEU A 209 22.96 5.16 -0.88
CA LEU A 209 22.82 4.29 -2.06
C LEU A 209 22.13 5.01 -3.22
N PHE A 210 21.12 5.82 -2.93
CA PHE A 210 20.37 6.58 -3.93
C PHE A 210 20.93 8.00 -4.18
N GLY A 211 22.06 8.38 -3.57
CA GLY A 211 22.75 9.65 -3.81
C GLY A 211 22.02 10.89 -3.28
N TYR A 212 21.19 10.75 -2.25
CA TYR A 212 20.58 11.89 -1.56
C TYR A 212 21.64 12.61 -0.71
N LYS A 213 21.53 13.95 -0.61
CA LYS A 213 22.44 14.75 0.22
C LYS A 213 22.27 14.48 1.71
N SER A 214 21.07 14.09 2.13
CA SER A 214 20.74 13.76 3.50
C SER A 214 19.54 12.82 3.58
N CYS A 215 19.36 12.16 4.73
CA CYS A 215 18.15 11.40 5.05
C CYS A 215 16.89 12.29 5.02
N ALA A 216 17.02 13.58 5.37
CA ALA A 216 15.91 14.52 5.29
C ALA A 216 15.49 14.81 3.84
N ASP A 217 16.44 14.93 2.91
CA ASP A 217 16.11 15.09 1.49
C ASP A 217 15.41 13.84 0.93
N TYR A 218 15.90 12.65 1.33
CA TYR A 218 15.22 11.40 1.02
C TYR A 218 13.79 11.37 1.59
N TYR A 219 13.58 11.72 2.85
CA TYR A 219 12.24 11.70 3.47
C TYR A 219 11.29 12.71 2.85
N ARG A 220 11.78 13.88 2.43
CA ARG A 220 10.98 14.85 1.69
C ARG A 220 10.53 14.28 0.35
N ASP A 221 11.43 13.63 -0.40
CA ASP A 221 11.06 13.01 -1.66
C ASP A 221 10.17 11.77 -1.46
N ALA A 222 10.42 10.94 -0.45
CA ALA A 222 9.65 9.74 -0.17
C ALA A 222 8.22 10.02 0.31
N SER A 223 7.96 11.21 0.89
CA SER A 223 6.66 11.59 1.46
C SER A 223 5.60 11.83 0.37
N PRO A 224 4.55 10.99 0.28
CA PRO A 224 3.51 11.12 -0.75
C PRO A 224 2.70 12.42 -0.62
N GLY A 225 2.60 12.99 0.59
CA GLY A 225 1.84 14.23 0.83
C GLY A 225 2.30 15.41 -0.04
N TYR A 226 3.60 15.52 -0.33
CA TYR A 226 4.12 16.59 -1.21
C TYR A 226 3.87 16.34 -2.70
N LYS A 227 3.58 15.09 -3.08
CA LYS A 227 3.37 14.66 -4.47
C LYS A 227 1.89 14.57 -4.84
N LEU A 228 0.99 14.71 -3.87
CA LEU A 228 -0.46 14.62 -4.04
C LEU A 228 -0.99 15.52 -5.18
N PRO A 229 -0.57 16.80 -5.33
CA PRO A 229 -1.04 17.65 -6.43
C PRO A 229 -0.64 17.17 -7.83
N LEU A 230 0.35 16.28 -7.94
CA LEU A 230 0.84 15.72 -9.20
C LEU A 230 0.11 14.43 -9.60
N MET A 231 -0.80 13.93 -8.75
CA MET A 231 -1.54 12.69 -8.99
C MET A 231 -2.67 12.92 -9.99
N THR A 232 -2.47 12.43 -11.21
CA THR A 232 -3.46 12.51 -12.30
C THR A 232 -4.31 11.26 -12.46
N VAL A 233 -3.86 10.14 -11.90
CA VAL A 233 -4.61 8.88 -11.86
C VAL A 233 -5.53 8.89 -10.64
N PRO A 234 -6.79 8.42 -10.73
CA PRO A 234 -7.66 8.23 -9.58
C PRO A 234 -7.06 7.27 -8.55
N VAL A 235 -6.91 7.70 -7.29
CA VAL A 235 -6.35 6.90 -6.20
C VAL A 235 -7.27 6.91 -4.99
N LEU A 236 -7.65 5.72 -4.52
CA LEU A 236 -8.27 5.54 -3.21
C LEU A 236 -7.19 5.16 -2.19
N CYS A 237 -7.17 5.83 -1.04
CA CYS A 237 -6.26 5.58 0.06
C CYS A 237 -7.05 5.17 1.30
N LEU A 238 -6.75 4.03 1.91
CA LEU A 238 -7.31 3.61 3.20
C LEU A 238 -6.27 3.84 4.30
N ASN A 239 -6.62 4.55 5.37
CA ASN A 239 -5.77 4.75 6.54
C ASN A 239 -6.58 4.55 7.84
N ALA A 240 -5.92 4.11 8.92
CA ALA A 240 -6.50 4.06 10.25
C ALA A 240 -5.89 5.15 11.15
N ILE A 241 -6.71 5.80 11.97
CA ILE A 241 -6.27 6.82 12.94
C ILE A 241 -5.30 6.22 13.99
N ASP A 242 -5.52 4.96 14.36
CA ASP A 242 -4.71 4.25 15.35
C ASP A 242 -3.46 3.56 14.78
N ASP A 243 -3.08 3.85 13.54
CA ASP A 243 -1.90 3.28 12.88
C ASP A 243 -0.58 3.77 13.53
N PRO A 244 0.26 2.87 14.09
CA PRO A 244 1.54 3.26 14.69
C PRO A 244 2.60 3.74 13.68
N PHE A 245 2.43 3.48 12.39
CA PHE A 245 3.35 3.85 11.31
C PHE A 245 2.93 5.13 10.59
N SER A 246 1.64 5.43 10.56
CA SER A 246 1.09 6.59 9.86
C SER A 246 0.18 7.39 10.80
N PRO A 247 0.74 8.31 11.60
CA PRO A 247 -0.05 9.03 12.60
C PRO A 247 -1.06 10.00 11.95
N GLU A 248 -2.24 10.12 12.56
CA GLU A 248 -3.37 10.91 12.06
C GLU A 248 -3.02 12.35 11.70
N HIS A 249 -2.24 13.04 12.54
CA HIS A 249 -1.89 14.45 12.33
C HIS A 249 -1.04 14.68 11.06
N ALA A 250 -0.49 13.63 10.47
CA ALA A 250 0.27 13.69 9.23
C ALA A 250 -0.61 13.54 7.97
N PHE A 251 -1.92 13.28 8.12
CA PHE A 251 -2.80 13.08 6.98
C PHE A 251 -3.02 14.40 6.22
N PRO A 252 -2.86 14.42 4.88
CA PRO A 252 -2.96 15.64 4.09
C PRO A 252 -4.43 15.96 3.75
N VAL A 253 -5.32 15.98 4.74
CA VAL A 253 -6.79 16.12 4.59
C VAL A 253 -7.16 17.32 3.72
N ALA A 254 -6.56 18.48 3.97
CA ALA A 254 -6.82 19.69 3.21
C ALA A 254 -6.39 19.60 1.72
N LEU A 255 -5.31 18.87 1.42
CA LEU A 255 -4.84 18.67 0.05
C LEU A 255 -5.71 17.63 -0.66
N VAL A 256 -6.08 16.53 0.02
CA VAL A 256 -6.99 15.51 -0.51
C VAL A 256 -8.34 16.14 -0.86
N GLN A 257 -8.91 16.96 0.03
CA GLN A 257 -10.21 17.59 -0.20
C GLN A 257 -10.23 18.49 -1.45
N ARG A 258 -9.08 19.05 -1.84
CA ARG A 258 -8.92 19.87 -3.05
C ARG A 258 -8.59 19.06 -4.30
N SER A 259 -8.19 17.80 -4.13
CA SER A 259 -7.85 16.92 -5.25
C SER A 259 -9.10 16.25 -5.80
N ARG A 260 -9.24 16.26 -7.13
CA ARG A 260 -10.31 15.52 -7.81
C ARG A 260 -10.02 14.04 -7.96
N ASN A 261 -8.74 13.67 -7.86
CA ASN A 261 -8.25 12.34 -8.22
C ASN A 261 -7.86 11.52 -7.00
N VAL A 262 -7.86 12.09 -5.80
CA VAL A 262 -7.43 11.39 -4.58
C VAL A 262 -8.57 11.35 -3.60
N ALA A 263 -8.88 10.17 -3.09
CA ALA A 263 -9.82 9.95 -2.01
C ALA A 263 -9.11 9.30 -0.82
N LEU A 264 -9.35 9.81 0.38
CA LEU A 264 -8.83 9.27 1.64
C LEU A 264 -10.00 8.75 2.47
N LEU A 265 -10.03 7.45 2.68
CA LEU A 265 -10.95 6.72 3.54
C LEU A 265 -10.26 6.47 4.89
N VAL A 266 -10.79 7.04 5.96
CA VAL A 266 -10.20 6.99 7.30
C VAL A 266 -11.06 6.19 8.25
N THR A 267 -10.49 5.15 8.86
CA THR A 267 -11.14 4.37 9.92
C THR A 267 -10.59 4.75 11.29
N SER A 268 -11.40 4.66 12.35
CA SER A 268 -10.93 4.91 13.73
C SER A 268 -9.95 3.84 14.20
N HIS A 269 -10.11 2.61 13.68
CA HIS A 269 -9.29 1.45 14.00
C HIS A 269 -8.81 0.72 12.75
N GLY A 270 -7.73 -0.03 12.88
CA GLY A 270 -7.24 -0.93 11.83
C GLY A 270 -5.75 -1.21 11.91
N GLY A 271 -5.00 -0.37 12.63
CA GLY A 271 -3.55 -0.42 12.63
C GLY A 271 -2.96 -0.23 11.23
N HIS A 272 -1.72 -0.69 11.04
CA HIS A 272 -1.03 -0.52 9.76
C HIS A 272 -1.44 -1.55 8.71
N ILE A 273 -1.74 -2.78 9.10
CA ILE A 273 -2.11 -3.86 8.15
C ILE A 273 -3.26 -4.73 8.66
N GLY A 274 -3.86 -4.35 9.79
CA GLY A 274 -4.82 -5.18 10.51
C GLY A 274 -6.16 -5.23 9.79
N PHE A 275 -6.94 -4.15 9.93
CA PHE A 275 -8.31 -4.01 9.44
C PHE A 275 -9.16 -5.29 9.65
N LEU A 276 -8.95 -5.94 10.81
CA LEU A 276 -9.55 -7.24 11.15
C LEU A 276 -10.99 -7.03 11.62
N GLU A 277 -11.92 -7.78 11.06
CA GLU A 277 -13.36 -7.73 11.40
C GLU A 277 -13.86 -9.06 11.95
N GLY A 278 -14.91 -8.99 12.78
CA GLY A 278 -15.61 -10.15 13.32
C GLY A 278 -14.90 -10.80 14.51
N LEU A 279 -15.59 -11.77 15.13
CA LEU A 279 -15.08 -12.45 16.34
C LEU A 279 -13.90 -13.39 16.04
N PHE A 280 -13.88 -13.97 14.83
CA PHE A 280 -12.84 -14.87 14.36
C PHE A 280 -12.33 -14.39 12.99
N PRO A 281 -11.26 -13.58 12.93
CA PRO A 281 -10.85 -12.89 11.72
C PRO A 281 -10.03 -13.78 10.77
N HIS A 282 -10.54 -14.97 10.43
CA HIS A 282 -9.91 -15.89 9.48
C HIS A 282 -10.35 -15.61 8.03
N GLY A 283 -11.40 -14.81 7.84
CA GLY A 283 -12.03 -14.50 6.56
C GLY A 283 -11.60 -13.17 5.93
N LYS A 284 -12.49 -12.58 5.12
CA LYS A 284 -12.26 -11.28 4.47
C LYS A 284 -12.32 -10.17 5.52
N GLY A 285 -11.25 -9.38 5.66
CA GLY A 285 -11.25 -8.17 6.48
C GLY A 285 -11.82 -6.95 5.75
N TYR A 286 -11.89 -5.81 6.43
CA TYR A 286 -12.40 -4.56 5.85
C TYR A 286 -11.57 -4.11 4.65
N MET A 287 -10.24 -4.18 4.79
CA MET A 287 -9.29 -3.91 3.71
C MET A 287 -9.53 -4.77 2.46
N ASP A 288 -9.88 -6.05 2.62
CA ASP A 288 -10.14 -6.95 1.49
C ASP A 288 -11.43 -6.57 0.75
N ARG A 289 -12.42 -6.06 1.48
CA ARG A 289 -13.69 -5.58 0.92
C ARG A 289 -13.52 -4.26 0.17
N VAL A 290 -12.76 -3.32 0.74
CA VAL A 290 -12.37 -2.07 0.06
C VAL A 290 -11.63 -2.39 -1.23
N PHE A 291 -10.62 -3.27 -1.17
CA PHE A 291 -9.90 -3.74 -2.36
C PHE A 291 -10.84 -4.34 -3.40
N SER A 292 -11.67 -5.30 -2.98
CA SER A 292 -12.58 -6.00 -3.90
C SER A 292 -13.58 -5.08 -4.58
N GLN A 293 -14.17 -4.12 -3.87
CA GLN A 293 -15.19 -3.24 -4.43
C GLN A 293 -14.56 -2.16 -5.31
N PHE A 294 -13.48 -1.53 -4.87
CA PHE A 294 -12.84 -0.45 -5.63
C PHE A 294 -12.19 -0.96 -6.92
N VAL A 295 -11.47 -2.08 -6.88
CA VAL A 295 -10.85 -2.66 -8.08
C VAL A 295 -11.93 -3.04 -9.10
N ARG A 296 -13.03 -3.65 -8.64
CA ARG A 296 -14.16 -3.99 -9.50
C ARG A 296 -14.78 -2.74 -10.12
N ALA A 297 -15.06 -1.73 -9.32
CA ALA A 297 -15.61 -0.46 -9.79
C ALA A 297 -14.70 0.23 -10.82
N ALA A 298 -13.38 0.23 -10.59
CA ALA A 298 -12.42 0.85 -11.50
C ALA A 298 -12.37 0.19 -12.89
N PHE A 299 -12.60 -1.12 -12.97
CA PHE A 299 -12.65 -1.84 -14.25
C PHE A 299 -14.02 -1.81 -14.91
N GLU A 300 -15.10 -2.01 -14.14
CA GLU A 300 -16.48 -2.09 -14.67
C GLU A 300 -17.06 -0.70 -15.01
N HIS A 301 -16.66 0.34 -14.28
CA HIS A 301 -17.19 1.71 -14.37
C HIS A 301 -16.08 2.73 -14.67
N ARG A 302 -15.20 2.39 -15.63
CA ARG A 302 -14.01 3.19 -15.94
C ARG A 302 -14.33 4.61 -16.40
N GLU A 303 -15.33 4.78 -17.25
CA GLU A 303 -15.68 6.10 -17.78
C GLU A 303 -16.32 6.97 -16.70
N ASP A 304 -17.21 6.40 -15.87
CA ASP A 304 -17.79 7.06 -14.70
C ASP A 304 -16.69 7.52 -13.72
N LEU A 305 -15.66 6.70 -13.49
CA LEU A 305 -14.51 7.06 -12.64
C LEU A 305 -13.70 8.23 -13.24
N LYS A 306 -13.46 8.23 -14.55
CA LYS A 306 -12.75 9.34 -15.21
C LYS A 306 -13.55 10.63 -15.14
N GLU A 307 -14.85 10.57 -15.40
CA GLU A 307 -15.75 11.72 -15.33
C GLU A 307 -15.81 12.29 -13.90
N ALA A 308 -15.97 11.41 -12.90
CA ALA A 308 -15.98 11.77 -11.48
C ALA A 308 -14.70 12.49 -11.03
N CYS A 309 -13.55 12.12 -11.59
CA CYS A 309 -12.26 12.74 -11.34
C CYS A 309 -11.95 13.94 -12.25
N GLY A 310 -12.82 14.27 -13.21
CA GLY A 310 -12.63 15.38 -14.15
C GLY A 310 -11.52 15.14 -15.17
N CYS A 311 -11.19 13.87 -15.44
CA CYS A 311 -10.32 13.46 -16.53
C CYS A 311 -11.08 13.53 -17.86
N ASN A 312 -11.40 14.74 -18.34
CA ASN A 312 -11.95 14.91 -19.68
C ASN A 312 -10.88 14.48 -20.71
N SER A 313 -11.28 13.59 -21.62
CA SER A 313 -10.59 13.35 -22.88
C SER A 313 -10.48 14.66 -23.66
N SER A 314 -9.38 15.38 -23.43
CA SER A 314 -8.92 16.41 -24.37
C SER A 314 -8.40 15.64 -25.58
N GLY A 315 -9.05 15.87 -26.73
CA GLY A 315 -9.05 14.95 -27.86
C GLY A 315 -7.69 14.65 -28.48
N ASP A 316 -7.54 13.41 -28.93
CA ASP A 316 -6.90 13.13 -30.20
C ASP A 316 -8.01 13.05 -31.24
N LYS A 317 -8.05 14.07 -32.11
CA LYS A 317 -8.63 13.96 -33.45
C LYS A 317 -7.61 13.28 -34.37
#